data_AF-A0A7K7A586-F1
#
_entry.id   AF-A0A7K7A586-F1
#
_cell.length_a   1.000
_cell.length_b   1.000
_cell.length_c   1.000
_cell.angle_alpha   90.00
_cell.angle_beta   90.00
_cell.angle_gamma   90.00
#
_symmetry.space_group_name_H-M   'P 1'
#
loop_
_entity.id
_entity.type
_entity.pdbx_description
1 polymer ?
#
loop_
_entity_poly.entity_id
_entity_poly.type
_entity_poly.pdbx_seq_one_letter_code
_entity_poly.pdbx_strand_id
1 'polypeptide(L)'
;RLDANHIAAVPEDSFEGLAQLRHLWLDDNSLTEVPVRPLSNLPALQALTLALNRITRIPDFAFTNLSSLVVLHLHNNKIKTIGKHCFDGLDNLETLDLNYNNLVEFPEAIKALPNLKELGFHSNYISIIPDGAFAGNPLLRTIHLYDNPLSFVGNSAFQNLSDLHSLVIRGASMVQWFPNLTGTTNLESLTLTGTKISSIPINLCQEQKTLRTLDLSYNNIKELWSFKGCRSLEEISLQHNQIHEIGEDTFQGLSSLRILDLSRNRIHQIHKEAFATLAAIVNLDLSFNELASVPTDGLSGLNQLKLAGNLELKEALAAKNFAKLRSLSVPYAYQCCAFWACDSYLSSNAEDAARQGPGAVMGAEKADADGVRNDENEELRQTIIHCTPPTGAFKPCEYLLGSWMIRLTVWFIFVVALVFNLLVLLTVFASCTPLPPSKLFIGLISVSNLFMGVYTGILTFLDAVSWGRFAEFGIWWETGSGCRAAGFLAVFSSESAVFFLTLAAVERSLSAR
;
A
#
# COMPACT_ATOMS: atom_id res chain seq x y z
N ARG A 1 -37.44 29.21 8.48
CA ARG A 1 -37.14 28.00 7.68
C ARG A 1 -38.16 27.93 6.57
N LEU A 2 -37.70 27.86 5.33
CA LEU A 2 -38.51 27.68 4.12
C LEU A 2 -37.99 26.49 3.31
N ASP A 3 -37.23 25.60 3.95
CA ASP A 3 -36.65 24.40 3.35
C ASP A 3 -37.69 23.31 3.04
N ALA A 4 -37.43 22.48 2.03
CA ALA A 4 -38.27 21.35 1.63
C ALA A 4 -39.72 21.72 1.26
N ASN A 5 -39.93 22.86 0.59
CA ASN A 5 -41.27 23.40 0.27
C ASN A 5 -41.58 23.49 -1.24
N HIS A 6 -40.75 22.88 -2.10
CA HIS A 6 -40.89 22.95 -3.56
C HIS A 6 -40.99 24.37 -4.13
N ILE A 7 -40.42 25.36 -3.44
CA ILE A 7 -40.48 26.77 -3.84
C ILE A 7 -39.71 26.93 -5.16
N ALA A 8 -40.41 27.37 -6.20
CA ALA A 8 -39.84 27.57 -7.53
C ALA A 8 -39.32 29.00 -7.75
N ALA A 9 -39.92 29.99 -7.08
CA ALA A 9 -39.52 31.40 -7.16
C ALA A 9 -39.84 32.11 -5.84
N VAL A 10 -39.07 33.14 -5.53
CA VAL A 10 -39.31 34.04 -4.39
C VAL A 10 -39.78 35.39 -4.96
N PRO A 11 -40.99 35.88 -4.62
CA PRO A 11 -41.48 37.19 -5.06
C PRO A 11 -40.51 38.32 -4.67
N GLU A 12 -40.41 39.35 -5.52
CA GLU A 12 -39.39 40.42 -5.39
C GLU A 12 -39.51 41.27 -4.12
N ASP A 13 -40.74 41.42 -3.61
CA ASP A 13 -41.14 42.12 -2.38
C ASP A 13 -41.00 41.25 -1.13
N SER A 14 -40.54 40.00 -1.28
CA SER A 14 -40.33 39.11 -0.14
C SER A 14 -39.27 39.66 0.81
N PHE A 15 -39.47 39.35 2.10
CA PHE A 15 -38.57 39.71 3.20
C PHE A 15 -38.45 41.20 3.52
N GLU A 16 -39.24 42.06 2.87
CA GLU A 16 -39.36 43.47 3.28
C GLU A 16 -39.73 43.58 4.77
N GLY A 17 -39.05 44.49 5.47
CA GLY A 17 -39.26 44.74 6.91
C GLY A 17 -38.58 43.74 7.86
N LEU A 18 -37.99 42.64 7.37
CA LEU A 18 -37.32 41.62 8.21
C LEU A 18 -35.88 42.02 8.63
N ALA A 19 -35.69 43.24 9.10
CA ALA A 19 -34.37 43.83 9.38
C ALA A 19 -33.55 43.12 10.48
N GLN A 20 -34.15 42.22 11.27
CA GLN A 20 -33.49 41.47 12.34
C GLN A 20 -33.22 40.00 11.99
N LEU A 21 -33.57 39.56 10.77
CA LEU A 21 -33.42 38.17 10.37
C LEU A 21 -31.93 37.82 10.24
N ARG A 22 -31.49 36.80 10.99
CA ARG A 22 -30.10 36.33 10.98
C ARG A 22 -29.89 35.06 10.17
N HIS A 23 -30.84 34.14 10.20
CA HIS A 23 -30.71 32.84 9.53
C HIS A 23 -31.87 32.64 8.55
N LEU A 24 -31.54 32.33 7.30
CA LEU A 24 -32.50 32.04 6.25
C LEU A 24 -32.15 30.70 5.59
N TRP A 25 -33.10 29.77 5.65
CA TRP A 25 -33.00 28.45 5.05
C TRP A 25 -33.99 28.35 3.91
N LEU A 26 -33.47 28.22 2.69
CA LEU A 26 -34.20 28.03 1.43
C LEU A 26 -33.72 26.74 0.72
N ASP A 27 -33.06 25.84 1.44
CA ASP A 27 -32.55 24.58 0.93
C ASP A 27 -33.64 23.57 0.56
N ASP A 28 -33.31 22.62 -0.30
CA ASP A 28 -34.24 21.56 -0.79
C ASP A 28 -35.52 22.15 -1.40
N ASN A 29 -35.34 23.04 -2.38
CA ASN A 29 -36.43 23.67 -3.10
C ASN A 29 -36.21 23.50 -4.62
N SER A 30 -36.91 24.30 -5.43
CA SER A 30 -36.81 24.25 -6.90
C SER A 30 -36.40 25.59 -7.51
N LEU A 31 -35.66 26.41 -6.75
CA LEU A 31 -35.16 27.70 -7.21
C LEU A 31 -34.19 27.51 -8.39
N THR A 32 -34.42 28.23 -9.47
CA THR A 32 -33.57 28.19 -10.68
C THR A 32 -32.54 29.32 -10.73
N GLU A 33 -32.71 30.34 -9.90
CA GLU A 33 -31.83 31.50 -9.80
C GLU A 33 -31.76 32.03 -8.37
N VAL A 34 -30.73 32.83 -8.09
CA VAL A 34 -30.58 33.52 -6.80
C VAL A 34 -31.62 34.64 -6.71
N PRO A 35 -32.44 34.72 -5.64
CA PRO A 35 -33.42 35.78 -5.46
C PRO A 35 -32.75 37.09 -5.00
N VAL A 36 -32.11 37.79 -5.94
CA VAL A 36 -31.26 38.96 -5.65
C VAL A 36 -32.02 40.10 -4.96
N ARG A 37 -33.18 40.53 -5.49
CA ARG A 37 -33.90 41.66 -4.86
C ARG A 37 -34.44 41.30 -3.46
N PRO A 38 -35.09 40.14 -3.24
CA PRO A 38 -35.53 39.74 -1.91
C PRO A 38 -34.40 39.71 -0.88
N LEU A 39 -33.22 39.19 -1.27
CA LEU A 39 -32.06 39.13 -0.38
C LEU A 39 -31.50 40.52 -0.05
N SER A 40 -31.71 41.53 -0.92
CA SER A 40 -31.21 42.88 -0.66
C SER A 40 -31.86 43.55 0.57
N ASN A 41 -33.03 43.07 0.98
CA ASN A 41 -33.76 43.51 2.18
C ASN A 41 -33.20 42.96 3.51
N LEU A 42 -32.14 42.13 3.49
CA LEU A 42 -31.67 41.36 4.65
C LEU A 42 -30.21 41.70 5.08
N PRO A 43 -29.89 42.95 5.44
CA PRO A 43 -28.51 43.34 5.76
C PRO A 43 -27.95 42.71 7.05
N ALA A 44 -28.81 42.25 7.96
CA ALA A 44 -28.43 41.61 9.23
C ALA A 44 -28.26 40.08 9.12
N LEU A 45 -28.39 39.50 7.93
CA LEU A 45 -28.32 38.06 7.71
C LEU A 45 -26.89 37.56 7.95
N GLN A 46 -26.76 36.50 8.74
CA GLN A 46 -25.51 35.85 9.12
C GLN A 46 -25.32 34.49 8.46
N ALA A 47 -26.40 33.76 8.23
CA ALA A 47 -26.37 32.45 7.59
C ALA A 47 -27.46 32.31 6.53
N LEU A 48 -27.04 31.94 5.31
CA LEU A 48 -27.92 31.69 4.18
C LEU A 48 -27.60 30.33 3.58
N THR A 49 -28.62 29.49 3.41
CA THR A 49 -28.50 28.30 2.55
C THR A 49 -29.51 28.35 1.41
N LEU A 50 -28.97 28.17 0.21
CA LEU A 50 -29.66 27.96 -1.06
C LEU A 50 -29.30 26.59 -1.64
N ALA A 51 -28.81 25.67 -0.80
CA ALA A 51 -28.36 24.35 -1.21
C ALA A 51 -29.52 23.46 -1.73
N LEU A 52 -29.20 22.37 -2.43
CA LEU A 52 -30.21 21.42 -2.95
C LEU A 52 -31.32 22.13 -3.76
N ASN A 53 -30.93 23.06 -4.63
CA ASN A 53 -31.84 23.75 -5.54
C ASN A 53 -31.42 23.45 -7.00
N ARG A 54 -31.91 24.25 -7.95
CA ARG A 54 -31.63 24.10 -9.39
C ARG A 54 -30.95 25.34 -9.96
N ILE A 55 -30.22 26.09 -9.13
CA ILE A 55 -29.57 27.34 -9.51
C ILE A 55 -28.48 27.04 -10.55
N THR A 56 -28.52 27.72 -11.70
CA THR A 56 -27.56 27.49 -12.79
C THR A 56 -26.49 28.56 -12.92
N ARG A 57 -26.75 29.77 -12.41
CA ARG A 57 -25.85 30.92 -12.50
C ARG A 57 -25.96 31.81 -11.28
N ILE A 58 -24.87 32.48 -10.94
CA ILE A 58 -24.84 33.55 -9.93
C ILE A 58 -24.46 34.85 -10.66
N PRO A 59 -25.36 35.86 -10.75
CA PRO A 59 -25.06 37.13 -11.40
C PRO A 59 -24.12 38.00 -10.54
N ASP A 60 -23.51 39.02 -11.15
CA ASP A 60 -22.74 40.02 -10.42
C ASP A 60 -23.61 40.73 -9.36
N PHE A 61 -23.00 41.07 -8.22
CA PHE A 61 -23.64 41.74 -7.09
C PHE A 61 -24.85 41.01 -6.47
N ALA A 62 -24.98 39.69 -6.70
CA ALA A 62 -26.10 38.88 -6.21
C ALA A 62 -26.35 38.95 -4.70
N PHE A 63 -25.29 39.22 -3.92
CA PHE A 63 -25.33 39.23 -2.46
C PHE A 63 -24.82 40.54 -1.85
N THR A 64 -24.76 41.63 -2.64
CA THR A 64 -24.00 42.84 -2.28
C THR A 64 -24.46 43.55 -1.00
N ASN A 65 -25.74 43.42 -0.64
CA ASN A 65 -26.29 44.02 0.58
C ASN A 65 -26.14 43.14 1.84
N LEU A 66 -25.65 41.90 1.71
CA LEU A 66 -25.55 40.94 2.81
C LEU A 66 -24.23 41.09 3.59
N SER A 67 -23.93 42.31 4.06
CA SER A 67 -22.64 42.63 4.68
C SER A 67 -22.37 41.89 6.01
N SER A 68 -23.40 41.40 6.70
CA SER A 68 -23.26 40.63 7.95
C SER A 68 -23.10 39.12 7.72
N LEU A 69 -23.09 38.65 6.46
CA LEU A 69 -23.15 37.23 6.15
C LEU A 69 -21.82 36.56 6.49
N VAL A 70 -21.90 35.47 7.25
CA VAL A 70 -20.75 34.66 7.70
C VAL A 70 -20.71 33.33 6.95
N VAL A 71 -21.87 32.73 6.70
CA VAL A 71 -21.99 31.40 6.08
C VAL A 71 -22.93 31.46 4.87
N LEU A 72 -22.42 31.00 3.73
CA LEU A 72 -23.18 30.88 2.48
C LEU A 72 -23.05 29.47 1.91
N HIS A 73 -24.16 28.74 1.89
CA HIS A 73 -24.24 27.41 1.28
C HIS A 73 -24.98 27.46 -0.07
N LEU A 74 -24.28 27.03 -1.12
CA LEU A 74 -24.75 26.94 -2.50
C LEU A 74 -24.53 25.52 -3.08
N HIS A 75 -24.19 24.55 -2.23
CA HIS A 75 -23.90 23.19 -2.64
C HIS A 75 -25.11 22.45 -3.23
N ASN A 76 -24.86 21.39 -4.00
CA ASN A 76 -25.89 20.58 -4.64
C ASN A 76 -26.86 21.41 -5.50
N ASN A 77 -26.32 22.33 -6.29
CA ASN A 77 -27.04 23.07 -7.31
C ASN A 77 -26.56 22.64 -8.71
N LYS A 78 -26.86 23.45 -9.73
CA LYS A 78 -26.41 23.23 -11.11
C LYS A 78 -25.55 24.38 -11.61
N ILE A 79 -24.83 25.04 -10.70
CA ILE A 79 -24.13 26.29 -10.98
C ILE A 79 -23.02 26.01 -11.97
N LYS A 80 -23.11 26.63 -13.15
CA LYS A 80 -22.12 26.53 -14.22
C LYS A 80 -21.32 27.81 -14.41
N THR A 81 -21.97 28.96 -14.19
CA THR A 81 -21.38 30.29 -14.42
C THR A 81 -21.53 31.17 -13.18
N ILE A 82 -20.42 31.74 -12.75
CA ILE A 82 -20.34 32.68 -11.63
C ILE A 82 -19.86 34.02 -12.18
N GLY A 83 -20.58 35.10 -11.91
CA GLY A 83 -20.18 36.46 -12.26
C GLY A 83 -18.90 36.88 -11.54
N LYS A 84 -18.10 37.76 -12.14
CA LYS A 84 -16.79 38.19 -11.59
C LYS A 84 -16.93 38.95 -10.26
N HIS A 85 -18.07 39.60 -10.06
CA HIS A 85 -18.38 40.44 -8.91
C HIS A 85 -19.56 39.89 -8.11
N CYS A 86 -19.87 38.60 -8.23
CA CYS A 86 -21.07 38.02 -7.61
C CYS A 86 -21.06 38.02 -6.09
N PHE A 87 -19.86 38.01 -5.49
CA PHE A 87 -19.64 37.97 -4.05
C PHE A 87 -19.20 39.33 -3.47
N ASP A 88 -19.13 40.38 -4.29
CA ASP A 88 -18.78 41.73 -3.84
C ASP A 88 -19.81 42.21 -2.80
N GLY A 89 -19.33 42.65 -1.63
CA GLY A 89 -20.14 43.07 -0.48
C GLY A 89 -20.22 42.04 0.66
N LEU A 90 -19.75 40.81 0.44
CA LEU A 90 -19.67 39.74 1.45
C LEU A 90 -18.40 39.83 2.31
N ASP A 91 -18.15 41.01 2.89
CA ASP A 91 -16.88 41.32 3.56
C ASP A 91 -16.62 40.47 4.82
N ASN A 92 -17.67 39.96 5.47
CA ASN A 92 -17.60 39.15 6.70
C ASN A 92 -17.73 37.64 6.46
N LEU A 93 -17.75 37.19 5.21
CA LEU A 93 -17.98 35.79 4.90
C LEU A 93 -16.78 34.94 5.31
N GLU A 94 -17.04 33.93 6.12
CA GLU A 94 -16.03 32.98 6.62
C GLU A 94 -16.13 31.62 5.95
N THR A 95 -17.33 31.19 5.54
CA THR A 95 -17.57 29.88 4.94
C THR A 95 -18.36 30.03 3.64
N LEU A 96 -17.78 29.53 2.55
CA LEU A 96 -18.43 29.45 1.24
C LEU A 96 -18.42 28.00 0.74
N ASP A 97 -19.61 27.45 0.54
CA ASP A 97 -19.78 26.10 0.01
C ASP A 97 -20.40 26.11 -1.39
N LEU A 98 -19.58 25.77 -2.39
CA LEU A 98 -19.94 25.58 -3.81
C LEU A 98 -19.81 24.11 -4.25
N ASN A 99 -19.74 23.16 -3.31
CA ASN A 99 -19.57 21.73 -3.59
C ASN A 99 -20.72 21.18 -4.44
N TYR A 100 -20.48 20.10 -5.18
CA TYR A 100 -21.50 19.42 -5.99
C TYR A 100 -22.26 20.39 -6.94
N ASN A 101 -21.51 21.07 -7.80
CA ASN A 101 -22.04 21.96 -8.83
C ASN A 101 -21.47 21.58 -10.21
N ASN A 102 -21.67 22.43 -11.21
CA ASN A 102 -21.20 22.22 -12.58
C ASN A 102 -20.12 23.24 -12.98
N LEU A 103 -19.32 23.72 -12.02
CA LEU A 103 -18.28 24.73 -12.29
C LEU A 103 -17.19 24.14 -13.16
N VAL A 104 -16.89 24.80 -14.28
CA VAL A 104 -15.83 24.39 -15.23
C VAL A 104 -14.55 25.20 -15.01
N GLU A 105 -14.70 26.43 -14.55
CA GLU A 105 -13.60 27.38 -14.31
C GLU A 105 -13.49 27.68 -12.82
N PHE A 106 -12.27 27.99 -12.38
CA PHE A 106 -12.02 28.45 -11.02
C PHE A 106 -12.76 29.78 -10.76
N PRO A 107 -13.51 29.91 -9.64
CA PRO A 107 -14.30 31.11 -9.37
C PRO A 107 -13.43 32.27 -8.90
N GLU A 108 -12.92 33.10 -9.82
CA GLU A 108 -12.08 34.27 -9.48
C GLU A 108 -12.76 35.28 -8.54
N ALA A 109 -14.09 35.30 -8.51
CA ALA A 109 -14.90 36.16 -7.65
C ALA A 109 -14.62 35.96 -6.15
N ILE A 110 -14.04 34.84 -5.73
CA ILE A 110 -13.67 34.64 -4.32
C ILE A 110 -12.62 35.64 -3.84
N LYS A 111 -11.87 36.30 -4.74
CA LYS A 111 -10.89 37.33 -4.37
C LYS A 111 -11.51 38.51 -3.63
N ALA A 112 -12.83 38.70 -3.71
CA ALA A 112 -13.58 39.70 -2.98
C ALA A 112 -13.88 39.31 -1.51
N LEU A 113 -13.44 38.13 -1.04
CA LEU A 113 -13.79 37.57 0.27
C LEU A 113 -12.58 37.57 1.24
N PRO A 114 -12.27 38.70 1.90
CA PRO A 114 -11.05 38.85 2.69
C PRO A 114 -11.02 38.00 3.97
N ASN A 115 -12.19 37.69 4.53
CA ASN A 115 -12.33 36.96 5.80
C ASN A 115 -12.61 35.46 5.62
N LEU A 116 -12.50 34.95 4.39
CA LEU A 116 -12.81 33.56 4.08
C LEU A 116 -11.84 32.60 4.78
N LYS A 117 -12.37 31.67 5.56
CA LYS A 117 -11.63 30.64 6.31
C LYS A 117 -11.82 29.25 5.73
N GLU A 118 -13.01 28.96 5.21
CA GLU A 118 -13.36 27.66 4.65
C GLU A 118 -13.99 27.82 3.27
N LEU A 119 -13.42 27.12 2.29
CA LEU A 119 -13.86 27.15 0.91
C LEU A 119 -14.05 25.73 0.38
N GLY A 120 -15.28 25.43 -0.04
CA GLY A 120 -15.61 24.19 -0.73
C GLY A 120 -15.95 24.41 -2.20
N PHE A 121 -15.29 23.70 -3.09
CA PHE A 121 -15.69 23.55 -4.49
C PHE A 121 -15.40 22.14 -5.02
N HIS A 122 -15.40 21.13 -4.15
CA HIS A 122 -15.18 19.74 -4.54
C HIS A 122 -16.35 19.21 -5.36
N SER A 123 -16.12 18.11 -6.08
CA SER A 123 -17.14 17.48 -6.95
C SER A 123 -17.73 18.48 -7.97
N ASN A 124 -16.84 19.20 -8.65
CA ASN A 124 -17.12 20.10 -9.77
C ASN A 124 -16.33 19.61 -11.02
N TYR A 125 -16.27 20.43 -12.06
CA TYR A 125 -15.56 20.14 -13.32
C TYR A 125 -14.37 21.07 -13.54
N ILE A 126 -13.79 21.61 -12.46
CA ILE A 126 -12.67 22.55 -12.53
C ILE A 126 -11.41 21.79 -12.93
N SER A 127 -10.77 22.23 -14.01
CA SER A 127 -9.56 21.58 -14.56
C SER A 127 -8.27 22.33 -14.23
N ILE A 128 -8.36 23.61 -13.87
CA ILE A 128 -7.22 24.51 -13.69
C ILE A 128 -7.44 25.35 -12.43
N ILE A 129 -6.42 25.40 -11.56
CA ILE A 129 -6.31 26.41 -10.51
C ILE A 129 -5.19 27.38 -10.92
N PRO A 130 -5.49 28.66 -11.20
CA PRO A 130 -4.50 29.61 -11.69
C PRO A 130 -3.54 30.11 -10.61
N ASP A 131 -2.46 30.77 -11.03
CA ASP A 131 -1.58 31.52 -10.13
C ASP A 131 -2.33 32.63 -9.40
N GLY A 132 -2.01 32.84 -8.12
CA GLY A 132 -2.69 33.84 -7.28
C GLY A 132 -4.20 33.58 -7.08
N ALA A 133 -4.65 32.33 -7.24
CA ALA A 133 -6.03 31.90 -7.05
C ALA A 133 -6.63 32.39 -5.72
N PHE A 134 -5.86 32.30 -4.63
CA PHE A 134 -6.30 32.62 -3.27
C PHE A 134 -5.67 33.90 -2.69
N ALA A 135 -5.11 34.77 -3.54
CA ALA A 135 -4.41 35.98 -3.09
C ALA A 135 -5.30 36.96 -2.31
N GLY A 136 -6.62 36.93 -2.53
CA GLY A 136 -7.60 37.72 -1.78
C GLY A 136 -8.10 37.08 -0.49
N ASN A 137 -7.63 35.87 -0.14
CA ASN A 137 -8.19 35.04 0.93
C ASN A 137 -7.10 34.57 1.92
N PRO A 138 -6.37 35.48 2.59
CA PRO A 138 -5.20 35.13 3.40
C PRO A 138 -5.53 34.30 4.66
N LEU A 139 -6.79 34.30 5.11
CA LEU A 139 -7.25 33.61 6.31
C LEU A 139 -7.74 32.17 6.06
N LEU A 140 -7.57 31.65 4.84
CA LEU A 140 -8.00 30.30 4.50
C LEU A 140 -7.29 29.24 5.36
N ARG A 141 -8.10 28.38 5.97
CA ARG A 141 -7.68 27.26 6.81
C ARG A 141 -7.88 25.92 6.13
N THR A 142 -8.98 25.82 5.37
CA THR A 142 -9.42 24.58 4.74
C THR A 142 -9.92 24.87 3.32
N ILE A 143 -9.42 24.09 2.36
CA ILE A 143 -9.84 24.17 0.96
C ILE A 143 -10.23 22.76 0.50
N HIS A 144 -11.51 22.55 0.19
CA HIS A 144 -12.01 21.29 -0.35
C HIS A 144 -12.08 21.38 -1.88
N LEU A 145 -11.10 20.79 -2.55
CA LEU A 145 -10.95 20.83 -4.02
C LEU A 145 -10.92 19.46 -4.70
N TYR A 146 -11.10 18.38 -3.93
CA TYR A 146 -11.10 16.99 -4.42
C TYR A 146 -12.27 16.72 -5.39
N ASP A 147 -12.26 15.56 -6.05
CA ASP A 147 -13.27 15.18 -7.07
C ASP A 147 -13.51 16.24 -8.16
N ASN A 148 -12.47 17.00 -8.49
CA ASN A 148 -12.41 17.81 -9.69
C ASN A 148 -11.45 17.14 -10.68
N PRO A 149 -11.69 17.23 -12.00
CA PRO A 149 -10.77 16.74 -13.03
C PRO A 149 -9.56 17.69 -13.17
N LEU A 150 -8.90 17.99 -12.04
CA LEU A 150 -7.76 18.89 -11.99
C LEU A 150 -6.64 18.34 -12.85
N SER A 151 -6.22 19.15 -13.81
CA SER A 151 -5.11 18.86 -14.70
C SER A 151 -3.90 19.70 -14.35
N PHE A 152 -4.11 20.95 -13.94
CA PHE A 152 -3.07 21.94 -13.71
C PHE A 152 -3.32 22.78 -12.47
N VAL A 153 -2.23 23.12 -11.79
CA VAL A 153 -2.21 24.04 -10.64
C VAL A 153 -1.04 24.99 -10.84
N GLY A 154 -1.31 26.30 -10.73
CA GLY A 154 -0.30 27.35 -10.78
C GLY A 154 0.75 27.20 -9.68
N ASN A 155 1.98 27.60 -9.98
CA ASN A 155 3.10 27.52 -9.04
C ASN A 155 2.89 28.40 -7.80
N SER A 156 2.24 29.57 -7.95
CA SER A 156 1.98 30.50 -6.85
C SER A 156 0.56 30.43 -6.29
N ALA A 157 -0.22 29.41 -6.69
CA ALA A 157 -1.63 29.30 -6.31
C ALA A 157 -1.84 29.34 -4.79
N PHE A 158 -0.97 28.68 -4.02
CA PHE A 158 -1.09 28.49 -2.57
C PHE A 158 -0.04 29.27 -1.75
N GLN A 159 0.43 30.42 -2.24
CA GLN A 159 1.32 31.31 -1.49
C GLN A 159 0.55 32.14 -0.46
N ASN A 160 1.24 32.54 0.61
CA ASN A 160 0.74 33.47 1.65
C ASN A 160 -0.56 33.01 2.35
N LEU A 161 -0.75 31.70 2.50
CA LEU A 161 -1.87 31.13 3.25
C LEU A 161 -1.38 30.66 4.63
N SER A 162 -1.07 31.60 5.52
CA SER A 162 -0.42 31.30 6.81
C SER A 162 -1.26 30.39 7.70
N ASP A 163 -2.58 30.40 7.54
CA ASP A 163 -3.52 29.65 8.36
C ASP A 163 -3.90 28.29 7.76
N LEU A 164 -3.34 27.92 6.59
CA LEU A 164 -3.68 26.67 5.90
C LEU A 164 -3.04 25.47 6.61
N HIS A 165 -3.87 24.52 7.03
CA HIS A 165 -3.40 23.32 7.76
C HIS A 165 -3.26 22.09 6.86
N SER A 166 -4.10 21.96 5.83
CA SER A 166 -4.11 20.80 4.95
C SER A 166 -4.20 21.22 3.48
N LEU A 167 -3.28 20.70 2.67
CA LEU A 167 -3.28 20.87 1.23
C LEU A 167 -3.27 19.49 0.56
N VAL A 168 -4.35 19.16 -0.12
CA VAL A 168 -4.52 17.88 -0.81
C VAL A 168 -4.80 18.12 -2.28
N ILE A 169 -3.85 17.77 -3.15
CA ILE A 169 -3.95 17.83 -4.60
C ILE A 169 -3.73 16.42 -5.15
N ARG A 170 -4.72 15.89 -5.86
CA ARG A 170 -4.68 14.55 -6.44
C ARG A 170 -5.02 14.61 -7.92
N GLY A 171 -4.23 13.91 -8.74
CA GLY A 171 -4.51 13.71 -10.16
C GLY A 171 -4.17 14.89 -11.09
N ALA A 172 -3.48 15.92 -10.59
CA ALA A 172 -3.04 17.08 -11.38
C ALA A 172 -1.90 16.73 -12.35
N SER A 173 -2.23 15.94 -13.37
CA SER A 173 -1.28 15.25 -14.25
C SER A 173 -0.41 16.13 -15.15
N MET A 174 -0.72 17.43 -15.27
CA MET A 174 0.10 18.40 -16.00
C MET A 174 1.09 19.15 -15.10
N VAL A 175 0.95 19.07 -13.77
CA VAL A 175 1.86 19.72 -12.82
C VAL A 175 3.22 19.02 -12.82
N GLN A 176 4.28 19.76 -13.12
CA GLN A 176 5.66 19.24 -13.22
C GLN A 176 6.58 19.74 -12.10
N TRP A 177 6.12 20.71 -11.31
CA TRP A 177 6.90 21.35 -10.25
C TRP A 177 6.23 21.18 -8.90
N PHE A 178 7.04 21.22 -7.85
CA PHE A 178 6.55 21.35 -6.50
C PHE A 178 6.00 22.78 -6.30
N PRO A 179 4.77 22.96 -5.78
CA PRO A 179 4.17 24.28 -5.63
C PRO A 179 4.97 25.17 -4.70
N ASN A 180 5.02 26.47 -4.99
CA ASN A 180 5.67 27.42 -4.11
C ASN A 180 4.77 27.70 -2.88
N LEU A 181 5.27 27.31 -1.70
CA LEU A 181 4.58 27.45 -0.42
C LEU A 181 5.12 28.61 0.44
N THR A 182 5.83 29.57 -0.16
CA THR A 182 6.29 30.77 0.56
C THR A 182 5.10 31.46 1.25
N GLY A 183 5.23 31.72 2.55
CA GLY A 183 4.18 32.32 3.38
C GLY A 183 3.11 31.34 3.90
N THR A 184 3.13 30.07 3.48
CA THR A 184 2.18 29.02 3.86
C THR A 184 2.88 28.00 4.77
N THR A 185 3.23 28.41 5.99
CA THR A 185 4.20 27.68 6.83
C THR A 185 3.60 26.75 7.89
N ASN A 186 2.27 26.74 8.05
CA ASN A 186 1.59 25.99 9.12
C ASN A 186 0.88 24.73 8.61
N LEU A 187 1.35 24.15 7.50
CA LEU A 187 0.78 22.91 7.00
C LEU A 187 1.08 21.77 7.99
N GLU A 188 0.05 21.02 8.32
CA GLU A 188 0.13 19.75 9.05
C GLU A 188 0.09 18.56 8.09
N SER A 189 -0.62 18.69 6.96
CA SER A 189 -0.75 17.64 5.95
C SER A 189 -0.54 18.19 4.55
N LEU A 190 0.40 17.60 3.81
CA LEU A 190 0.65 17.91 2.40
C LEU A 190 0.56 16.64 1.55
N THR A 191 -0.42 16.61 0.66
CA THR A 191 -0.61 15.51 -0.30
C THR A 191 -0.57 16.06 -1.71
N LEU A 192 0.41 15.65 -2.51
CA LEU A 192 0.54 15.97 -3.93
C LEU A 192 0.74 14.66 -4.69
N THR A 193 -0.34 14.08 -5.24
CA THR A 193 -0.29 12.74 -5.85
C THR A 193 -0.79 12.74 -7.28
N GLY A 194 -0.27 11.82 -8.09
CA GLY A 194 -0.67 11.68 -9.49
C GLY A 194 -0.28 12.89 -10.35
N THR A 195 0.88 13.49 -10.07
CA THR A 195 1.46 14.60 -10.85
C THR A 195 2.75 14.14 -11.54
N LYS A 196 3.51 15.07 -12.10
CA LYS A 196 4.80 14.81 -12.77
C LYS A 196 5.98 15.47 -12.06
N ILE A 197 5.84 15.78 -10.77
CA ILE A 197 6.91 16.36 -9.95
C ILE A 197 8.15 15.45 -9.96
N SER A 198 9.31 16.04 -10.28
CA SER A 198 10.60 15.32 -10.33
C SER A 198 11.53 15.57 -9.15
N SER A 199 11.30 16.64 -8.38
CA SER A 199 12.18 17.05 -7.29
C SER A 199 11.42 17.78 -6.19
N ILE A 200 11.82 17.54 -4.95
CA ILE A 200 11.36 18.24 -3.75
C ILE A 200 12.31 19.43 -3.49
N PRO A 201 11.82 20.62 -3.11
CA PRO A 201 12.70 21.75 -2.80
C PRO A 201 13.44 21.55 -1.48
N ILE A 202 14.72 21.95 -1.43
CA ILE A 202 15.61 21.75 -0.26
C ILE A 202 15.17 22.51 1.01
N ASN A 203 14.44 23.61 0.84
CA ASN A 203 13.93 24.44 1.93
C ASN A 203 12.58 23.97 2.49
N LEU A 204 11.99 22.88 1.97
CA LEU A 204 10.68 22.39 2.43
C LEU A 204 10.64 22.24 3.97
N CYS A 205 11.61 21.54 4.54
CA CYS A 205 11.68 21.32 5.98
C CYS A 205 12.30 22.47 6.79
N GLN A 206 12.84 23.49 6.12
CA GLN A 206 13.24 24.74 6.79
C GLN A 206 12.01 25.61 7.09
N GLU A 207 11.02 25.57 6.20
CA GLU A 207 9.77 26.32 6.30
C GLU A 207 8.67 25.54 7.05
N GLN A 208 8.44 24.26 6.69
CA GLN A 208 7.32 23.45 7.18
C GLN A 208 7.66 22.68 8.47
N LYS A 209 7.67 23.37 9.61
CA LYS A 209 8.03 22.77 10.92
C LYS A 209 6.89 21.97 11.56
N THR A 210 5.64 22.26 11.19
CA THR A 210 4.42 21.64 11.72
C THR A 210 3.97 20.41 10.95
N LEU A 211 4.62 20.09 9.83
CA LEU A 211 4.20 19.03 8.92
C LEU A 211 4.27 17.67 9.61
N ARG A 212 3.14 16.94 9.60
CA ARG A 212 2.98 15.60 10.18
C ARG A 212 2.85 14.53 9.12
N THR A 213 2.14 14.82 8.03
CA THR A 213 1.96 13.87 6.94
C THR A 213 2.44 14.48 5.62
N LEU A 214 3.28 13.74 4.91
CA LEU A 214 3.77 14.09 3.59
C LEU A 214 3.51 12.93 2.62
N ASP A 215 2.59 13.14 1.69
CA ASP A 215 2.27 12.17 0.65
C ASP A 215 2.61 12.77 -0.73
N LEU A 216 3.69 12.27 -1.30
CA LEU A 216 4.16 12.59 -2.65
C LEU A 216 4.16 11.34 -3.53
N SER A 217 3.23 10.42 -3.28
CA SER A 217 3.10 9.19 -4.05
C SER A 217 2.65 9.43 -5.51
N TYR A 218 2.97 8.49 -6.40
CA TYR A 218 2.61 8.57 -7.83
C TYR A 218 3.11 9.86 -8.50
N ASN A 219 4.40 10.15 -8.34
CA ASN A 219 5.10 11.24 -9.03
C ASN A 219 6.33 10.68 -9.77
N ASN A 220 7.23 11.57 -10.23
CA ASN A 220 8.45 11.21 -10.95
C ASN A 220 9.72 11.59 -10.15
N ILE A 221 9.66 11.58 -8.82
CA ILE A 221 10.75 12.02 -7.95
C ILE A 221 11.93 11.06 -8.09
N LYS A 222 13.13 11.60 -8.36
CA LYS A 222 14.36 10.81 -8.57
C LYS A 222 15.34 10.86 -7.41
N GLU A 223 15.43 12.03 -6.78
CA GLU A 223 16.39 12.31 -5.72
C GLU A 223 15.65 12.85 -4.50
N LEU A 224 16.09 12.44 -3.32
CA LEU A 224 15.60 12.96 -2.05
C LEU A 224 16.71 13.78 -1.39
N TRP A 225 16.32 14.97 -0.92
CA TRP A 225 17.17 15.78 -0.06
C TRP A 225 16.92 15.43 1.41
N SER A 226 17.70 16.06 2.30
CA SER A 226 17.49 15.90 3.74
C SER A 226 16.13 16.46 4.19
N PHE A 227 15.36 15.63 4.90
CA PHE A 227 14.14 16.04 5.61
C PHE A 227 14.44 16.60 7.01
N LYS A 228 15.72 16.86 7.33
CA LYS A 228 16.14 17.43 8.60
C LYS A 228 15.48 18.79 8.83
N GLY A 229 14.72 18.90 9.90
CA GLY A 229 13.93 20.09 10.25
C GLY A 229 12.45 19.79 10.43
N CYS A 230 11.91 18.84 9.67
CA CYS A 230 10.54 18.35 9.81
C CYS A 230 10.39 17.39 11.01
N ARG A 231 10.61 17.89 12.24
CA ARG A 231 10.65 17.05 13.47
C ARG A 231 9.28 16.45 13.84
N SER A 232 8.21 17.07 13.37
CA SER A 232 6.82 16.66 13.65
C SER A 232 6.32 15.61 12.66
N LEU A 233 7.14 15.21 11.69
CA LEU A 233 6.73 14.32 10.60
C LEU A 233 6.55 12.89 11.13
N GLU A 234 5.33 12.38 10.99
CA GLU A 234 4.89 11.06 11.45
C GLU A 234 4.76 10.07 10.29
N GLU A 235 4.36 10.55 9.11
CA GLU A 235 4.09 9.70 7.95
C GLU A 235 4.68 10.30 6.67
N ILE A 236 5.45 9.49 5.95
CA ILE A 236 5.99 9.81 4.62
C ILE A 236 5.57 8.73 3.63
N SER A 237 4.86 9.14 2.59
CA SER A 237 4.51 8.29 1.45
C SER A 237 5.17 8.80 0.19
N LEU A 238 6.12 8.01 -0.33
CA LEU A 238 6.90 8.27 -1.55
C LEU A 238 6.78 7.10 -2.54
N GLN A 239 5.77 6.24 -2.37
CA GLN A 239 5.55 5.10 -3.25
C GLN A 239 5.32 5.51 -4.71
N HIS A 240 5.63 4.61 -5.65
CA HIS A 240 5.46 4.87 -7.09
C HIS A 240 6.17 6.16 -7.56
N ASN A 241 7.46 6.26 -7.25
CA ASN A 241 8.36 7.30 -7.77
C ASN A 241 9.53 6.65 -8.53
N GLN A 242 10.60 7.40 -8.78
CA GLN A 242 11.80 6.97 -9.50
C GLN A 242 13.05 7.10 -8.62
N ILE A 243 12.90 6.96 -7.30
CA ILE A 243 14.01 7.17 -6.36
C ILE A 243 15.04 6.06 -6.51
N HIS A 244 16.32 6.41 -6.60
CA HIS A 244 17.42 5.48 -6.87
C HIS A 244 18.30 5.16 -5.66
N GLU A 245 18.54 6.13 -4.79
CA GLU A 245 19.43 6.00 -3.63
C GLU A 245 18.86 6.75 -2.42
N ILE A 246 19.14 6.24 -1.22
CA ILE A 246 18.88 6.91 0.05
C ILE A 246 20.21 7.22 0.75
N GLY A 247 20.50 8.50 0.93
CA GLY A 247 21.71 9.00 1.59
C GLY A 247 21.66 8.91 3.12
N GLU A 248 22.78 9.23 3.77
CA GLU A 248 22.92 9.23 5.23
C GLU A 248 21.98 10.22 5.92
N ASP A 249 21.85 11.41 5.34
CA ASP A 249 21.18 12.55 5.94
C ASP A 249 19.70 12.68 5.52
N THR A 250 19.21 11.82 4.61
CA THR A 250 17.86 11.89 4.04
C THR A 250 16.80 11.90 5.13
N PHE A 251 16.82 10.92 6.04
CA PHE A 251 15.84 10.78 7.12
C PHE A 251 16.39 11.14 8.51
N GLN A 252 17.55 11.80 8.56
CA GLN A 252 18.21 12.10 9.82
C GLN A 252 17.42 13.09 10.67
N GLY A 253 17.17 12.73 11.93
CA GLY A 253 16.51 13.58 12.91
C GLY A 253 14.98 13.56 12.88
N LEU A 254 14.39 12.62 12.12
CA LEU A 254 12.94 12.37 12.11
C LEU A 254 12.53 11.45 13.26
N SER A 255 12.62 11.95 14.50
CA SER A 255 12.35 11.17 15.71
C SER A 255 10.89 10.76 15.88
N SER A 256 9.97 11.44 15.21
CA SER A 256 8.51 11.19 15.29
C SER A 256 7.99 10.31 14.16
N LEU A 257 8.84 9.92 13.21
CA LEU A 257 8.42 9.17 12.02
C LEU A 257 7.99 7.76 12.40
N ARG A 258 6.75 7.40 12.08
CA ARG A 258 6.12 6.12 12.38
C ARG A 258 5.91 5.27 11.13
N ILE A 259 5.58 5.91 10.01
CA ILE A 259 5.28 5.24 8.74
C ILE A 259 6.15 5.82 7.64
N LEU A 260 6.91 4.95 6.97
CA LEU A 260 7.69 5.30 5.79
C LEU A 260 7.37 4.30 4.67
N ASP A 261 6.76 4.80 3.60
CA ASP A 261 6.48 4.03 2.40
C ASP A 261 7.32 4.53 1.22
N LEU A 262 8.29 3.71 0.82
CA LEU A 262 9.20 3.90 -0.30
C LEU A 262 8.97 2.80 -1.37
N SER A 263 7.83 2.12 -1.33
CA SER A 263 7.56 1.00 -2.23
C SER A 263 7.50 1.42 -3.70
N ARG A 264 7.81 0.48 -4.61
CA ARG A 264 7.70 0.70 -6.06
C ARG A 264 8.51 1.91 -6.54
N ASN A 265 9.76 1.97 -6.09
CA ASN A 265 10.78 2.88 -6.59
C ASN A 265 11.86 2.06 -7.33
N ARG A 266 13.04 2.63 -7.56
CA ARG A 266 14.19 1.95 -8.16
C ARG A 266 15.40 2.02 -7.22
N ILE A 267 15.14 1.87 -5.92
CA ILE A 267 16.16 2.04 -4.89
C ILE A 267 17.08 0.82 -4.94
N HIS A 268 18.36 1.03 -5.27
CA HIS A 268 19.36 -0.03 -5.31
C HIS A 268 20.33 0.03 -4.11
N GLN A 269 20.50 1.22 -3.53
CA GLN A 269 21.40 1.45 -2.40
C GLN A 269 20.74 2.31 -1.31
N ILE A 270 20.93 1.89 -0.06
CA ILE A 270 20.56 2.64 1.14
C ILE A 270 21.80 2.75 2.02
N HIS A 271 22.16 3.96 2.44
CA HIS A 271 23.28 4.17 3.35
C HIS A 271 23.05 3.48 4.70
N LYS A 272 24.11 2.95 5.32
CA LYS A 272 24.04 2.14 6.55
C LYS A 272 23.39 2.88 7.74
N GLU A 273 23.64 4.19 7.87
CA GLU A 273 23.11 5.03 8.96
C GLU A 273 21.80 5.74 8.59
N ALA A 274 21.23 5.49 7.40
CA ALA A 274 20.06 6.24 6.91
C ALA A 274 18.85 6.15 7.85
N PHE A 275 18.70 5.03 8.57
CA PHE A 275 17.60 4.78 9.50
C PHE A 275 18.00 4.83 10.98
N ALA A 276 19.27 5.08 11.29
CA ALA A 276 19.81 4.96 12.65
C ALA A 276 19.10 5.88 13.67
N THR A 277 18.62 7.05 13.21
CA THR A 277 17.96 8.04 14.07
C THR A 277 16.43 7.90 14.18
N LEU A 278 15.84 6.89 13.51
CA LEU A 278 14.39 6.69 13.45
C LEU A 278 13.86 5.92 14.68
N ALA A 279 13.85 6.57 15.84
CA ALA A 279 13.49 5.91 17.10
C ALA A 279 12.02 5.44 17.21
N ALA A 280 11.10 6.09 16.49
CA ALA A 280 9.66 5.82 16.58
C ALA A 280 9.09 5.02 15.39
N ILE A 281 9.94 4.53 14.47
CA ILE A 281 9.48 3.87 13.25
C ILE A 281 8.76 2.57 13.58
N VAL A 282 7.57 2.40 12.99
CA VAL A 282 6.68 1.26 13.22
C VAL A 282 6.52 0.46 11.93
N ASN A 283 6.29 1.16 10.82
CA ASN A 283 6.01 0.56 9.53
C ASN A 283 7.01 1.07 8.48
N LEU A 284 7.73 0.14 7.86
CA LEU A 284 8.64 0.42 6.76
C LEU A 284 8.26 -0.43 5.54
N ASP A 285 7.89 0.24 4.45
CA ASP A 285 7.62 -0.41 3.17
C ASP A 285 8.71 -0.04 2.16
N LEU A 286 9.53 -1.03 1.82
CA LEU A 286 10.60 -0.96 0.81
C LEU A 286 10.31 -1.97 -0.32
N SER A 287 9.07 -2.46 -0.44
CA SER A 287 8.71 -3.47 -1.42
C SER A 287 8.84 -2.96 -2.86
N PHE A 288 9.10 -3.86 -3.80
CA PHE A 288 9.24 -3.59 -5.23
C PHE A 288 10.29 -2.52 -5.53
N ASN A 289 11.48 -2.69 -4.97
CA ASN A 289 12.69 -1.91 -5.28
C ASN A 289 13.76 -2.83 -5.89
N GLU A 290 14.98 -2.33 -6.01
CA GLU A 290 16.15 -3.01 -6.60
C GLU A 290 17.23 -3.28 -5.53
N LEU A 291 16.81 -3.47 -4.27
CA LEU A 291 17.73 -3.59 -3.13
C LEU A 291 18.50 -4.91 -3.14
N ALA A 292 19.81 -4.83 -2.87
CA ALA A 292 20.66 -5.99 -2.64
C ALA A 292 20.86 -6.29 -1.14
N SER A 293 20.81 -5.27 -0.29
CA SER A 293 20.91 -5.36 1.17
C SER A 293 20.04 -4.29 1.83
N VAL A 294 19.77 -4.46 3.13
CA VAL A 294 18.96 -3.52 3.92
C VAL A 294 19.69 -3.23 5.23
N PRO A 295 19.93 -1.95 5.58
CA PRO A 295 20.52 -1.62 6.87
C PRO A 295 19.56 -1.93 8.00
N THR A 296 20.08 -2.49 9.10
CA THR A 296 19.27 -2.91 10.26
C THR A 296 19.35 -1.94 11.43
N ASP A 297 20.28 -0.99 11.40
CA ASP A 297 20.50 -0.05 12.49
C ASP A 297 19.31 0.91 12.62
N GLY A 298 18.81 1.06 13.85
CA GLY A 298 17.61 1.85 14.15
C GLY A 298 16.26 1.15 13.88
N LEU A 299 16.24 -0.05 13.28
CA LEU A 299 15.00 -0.75 12.89
C LEU A 299 14.44 -1.74 13.94
N SER A 300 15.01 -1.77 15.16
CA SER A 300 14.58 -2.69 16.22
C SER A 300 13.15 -2.45 16.73
N GLY A 301 12.63 -1.24 16.51
CA GLY A 301 11.28 -0.83 16.88
C GLY A 301 10.17 -1.22 15.89
N LEU A 302 10.51 -1.75 14.71
CA LEU A 302 9.53 -2.04 13.66
C LEU A 302 8.51 -3.10 14.07
N ASN A 303 7.23 -2.84 13.78
CA ASN A 303 6.16 -3.83 13.81
C ASN A 303 5.94 -4.46 12.44
N GLN A 304 6.10 -3.69 11.36
CA GLN A 304 5.88 -4.16 9.99
C GLN A 304 7.05 -3.76 9.08
N LEU A 305 7.58 -4.76 8.37
CA LEU A 305 8.62 -4.57 7.35
C LEU A 305 8.19 -5.27 6.06
N LYS A 306 8.19 -4.54 4.95
CA LYS A 306 7.90 -5.11 3.63
C LYS A 306 9.08 -4.91 2.69
N LEU A 307 9.56 -6.02 2.14
CA LEU A 307 10.70 -6.15 1.24
C LEU A 307 10.39 -7.02 0.02
N ALA A 308 9.15 -7.49 -0.13
CA ALA A 308 8.75 -8.29 -1.30
C ALA A 308 9.05 -7.56 -2.61
N GLY A 309 9.43 -8.30 -3.65
CA GLY A 309 9.75 -7.73 -4.96
C GLY A 309 11.20 -7.25 -5.15
N ASN A 310 12.03 -7.22 -4.09
CA ASN A 310 13.47 -6.97 -4.20
C ASN A 310 14.21 -8.25 -4.60
N LEU A 311 14.37 -8.50 -5.91
CA LEU A 311 14.90 -9.78 -6.40
C LEU A 311 16.40 -9.99 -6.09
N GLU A 312 17.17 -8.92 -5.96
CA GLU A 312 18.60 -9.00 -5.63
C GLU A 312 18.88 -9.18 -4.13
N LEU A 313 17.87 -9.02 -3.27
CA LEU A 313 17.98 -9.18 -1.83
C LEU A 313 18.03 -10.67 -1.46
N LYS A 314 19.23 -11.23 -1.49
CA LYS A 314 19.51 -12.65 -1.18
C LYS A 314 19.89 -12.88 0.28
N GLU A 315 20.32 -11.85 0.99
CA GLU A 315 20.73 -11.95 2.38
C GLU A 315 19.54 -12.31 3.29
N ALA A 316 19.77 -13.18 4.28
CA ALA A 316 18.78 -13.51 5.30
C ALA A 316 18.85 -12.48 6.43
N LEU A 317 17.69 -12.02 6.89
CA LEU A 317 17.59 -11.08 7.99
C LEU A 317 17.77 -11.79 9.33
N ALA A 318 18.59 -11.21 10.22
CA ALA A 318 18.77 -11.74 11.55
C ALA A 318 17.62 -11.31 12.47
N ALA A 319 16.84 -12.26 12.99
CA ALA A 319 15.67 -11.98 13.84
C ALA A 319 15.99 -11.14 15.08
N LYS A 320 17.21 -11.27 15.62
CA LYS A 320 17.70 -10.47 16.76
C LYS A 320 17.64 -8.95 16.53
N ASN A 321 17.74 -8.50 15.27
CA ASN A 321 17.71 -7.08 14.93
C ASN A 321 16.28 -6.51 14.91
N PHE A 322 15.25 -7.37 15.00
CA PHE A 322 13.85 -7.02 14.79
C PHE A 322 12.95 -7.55 15.92
N ALA A 323 13.25 -7.16 17.17
CA ALA A 323 12.62 -7.72 18.37
C ALA A 323 11.10 -7.52 18.45
N LYS A 324 10.56 -6.43 17.86
CA LYS A 324 9.13 -6.08 17.92
C LYS A 324 8.34 -6.45 16.66
N LEU A 325 8.97 -7.11 15.69
CA LEU A 325 8.38 -7.37 14.38
C LEU A 325 7.20 -8.34 14.49
N ARG A 326 6.09 -8.01 13.84
CA ARG A 326 4.87 -8.81 13.79
C ARG A 326 4.52 -9.25 12.38
N SER A 327 4.87 -8.45 11.38
CA SER A 327 4.59 -8.73 9.98
C SER A 327 5.84 -8.47 9.14
N LEU A 328 6.25 -9.49 8.38
CA LEU A 328 7.39 -9.44 7.49
C LEU A 328 6.97 -9.90 6.10
N SER A 329 7.22 -9.08 5.08
CA SER A 329 7.12 -9.54 3.70
C SER A 329 8.50 -9.55 3.09
N VAL A 330 8.93 -10.67 2.53
CA VAL A 330 10.26 -10.86 1.92
C VAL A 330 10.12 -11.34 0.49
N PRO A 331 11.13 -11.15 -0.37
CA PRO A 331 11.08 -11.62 -1.76
C PRO A 331 11.05 -13.15 -1.84
N TYR A 332 11.69 -13.85 -0.90
CA TYR A 332 11.82 -15.30 -0.93
C TYR A 332 11.38 -15.96 0.39
N ALA A 333 10.74 -17.14 0.29
CA ALA A 333 10.19 -17.84 1.46
C ALA A 333 11.26 -18.25 2.49
N TYR A 334 12.48 -18.60 2.04
CA TYR A 334 13.53 -19.05 2.94
C TYR A 334 14.00 -17.94 3.92
N GLN A 335 13.82 -16.67 3.56
CA GLN A 335 14.16 -15.55 4.47
C GLN A 335 13.23 -15.49 5.68
N CYS A 336 12.04 -16.13 5.60
CA CYS A 336 11.14 -16.30 6.74
C CYS A 336 11.63 -17.36 7.74
N CYS A 337 12.57 -18.23 7.37
CA CYS A 337 13.03 -19.33 8.22
C CYS A 337 13.66 -18.86 9.54
N ALA A 338 14.30 -17.69 9.55
CA ALA A 338 14.88 -17.12 10.77
C ALA A 338 13.82 -16.62 11.77
N PHE A 339 12.58 -16.40 11.32
CA PHE A 339 11.49 -15.80 12.10
C PHE A 339 10.43 -16.82 12.50
N TRP A 340 10.42 -17.98 11.87
CA TRP A 340 9.74 -19.14 12.42
C TRP A 340 10.67 -19.82 13.42
N ALA A 341 10.33 -19.72 14.71
CA ALA A 341 10.79 -20.73 15.66
C ALA A 341 10.40 -22.11 15.12
N CYS A 342 11.30 -23.09 15.19
CA CYS A 342 11.07 -24.47 14.77
C CYS A 342 9.91 -25.13 15.55
N ASP A 343 8.66 -24.83 15.19
CA ASP A 343 7.50 -25.66 15.50
C ASP A 343 7.40 -26.75 14.42
N SER A 344 8.28 -27.76 14.46
CA SER A 344 8.07 -28.97 13.65
C SER A 344 8.84 -30.22 14.10
N TYR A 345 9.12 -30.40 15.39
CA TYR A 345 9.55 -31.73 15.89
C TYR A 345 8.96 -32.17 17.24
N LEU A 346 8.09 -31.37 17.88
CA LEU A 346 7.47 -31.73 19.17
C LEU A 346 5.94 -31.76 19.20
N SER A 347 5.25 -31.65 18.05
CA SER A 347 3.79 -31.76 17.98
C SER A 347 3.26 -33.02 17.30
N SER A 348 4.10 -34.03 17.04
CA SER A 348 3.67 -35.33 16.50
C SER A 348 3.74 -36.51 17.47
N ASN A 349 4.06 -36.29 18.75
CA ASN A 349 4.11 -37.36 19.77
C ASN A 349 3.27 -37.06 21.03
N ALA A 350 2.16 -36.33 20.89
CA ALA A 350 1.22 -36.08 21.99
C ALA A 350 -0.22 -36.49 21.68
N GLU A 351 -0.42 -37.45 20.78
CA GLU A 351 -1.69 -38.18 20.63
C GLU A 351 -1.48 -39.67 20.90
N ASP A 352 -1.01 -40.03 22.10
CA ASP A 352 -1.13 -41.40 22.61
C ASP A 352 -0.87 -41.46 24.13
N ALA A 353 -1.61 -40.68 24.90
CA ALA A 353 -1.69 -40.84 26.36
C ALA A 353 -2.96 -40.24 26.97
N ALA A 354 -4.12 -40.43 26.33
CA ALA A 354 -5.42 -40.07 26.89
C ALA A 354 -6.25 -41.32 27.20
N ARG A 355 -5.76 -42.17 28.11
CA ARG A 355 -6.56 -43.20 28.79
C ARG A 355 -6.07 -43.42 30.22
N GLN A 356 -6.62 -42.66 31.17
CA GLN A 356 -7.05 -43.18 32.48
C GLN A 356 -7.87 -42.12 33.23
N GLY A 357 -8.97 -42.58 33.85
CA GLY A 357 -10.14 -41.81 34.27
C GLY A 357 -10.01 -40.90 35.50
N PRO A 358 -11.15 -40.33 35.95
CA PRO A 358 -11.22 -39.27 36.94
C PRO A 358 -11.29 -39.82 38.38
N GLY A 359 -10.56 -39.20 39.31
CA GLY A 359 -10.60 -39.51 40.74
C GLY A 359 -10.09 -38.35 41.58
N ALA A 360 -10.85 -38.00 42.61
CA ALA A 360 -10.87 -36.73 43.31
C ALA A 360 -9.88 -36.59 44.51
N VAL A 361 -9.89 -35.38 45.09
CA VAL A 361 -9.76 -35.02 46.53
C VAL A 361 -8.49 -34.24 46.98
N MET A 362 -8.77 -32.99 47.39
CA MET A 362 -8.26 -32.14 48.50
C MET A 362 -6.76 -31.96 48.81
N GLY A 363 -6.32 -30.69 48.71
CA GLY A 363 -6.09 -29.81 49.88
C GLY A 363 -4.71 -29.81 50.54
N ALA A 364 -4.03 -28.65 50.55
CA ALA A 364 -3.37 -28.05 51.72
C ALA A 364 -2.71 -26.69 51.39
N GLU A 365 -3.08 -25.67 52.15
CA GLU A 365 -2.38 -24.39 52.29
C GLU A 365 -1.05 -24.54 53.05
N LYS A 366 -0.05 -23.71 52.75
CA LYS A 366 0.67 -22.89 53.76
C LYS A 366 1.66 -21.88 53.15
N ALA A 367 1.90 -20.84 53.96
CA ALA A 367 2.40 -19.50 53.67
C ALA A 367 3.94 -19.35 53.62
N ASP A 368 4.33 -18.21 53.01
CA ASP A 368 5.45 -17.29 53.23
C ASP A 368 6.87 -17.80 53.55
N ALA A 369 7.82 -17.40 52.69
CA ALA A 369 9.06 -16.73 53.10
C ALA A 369 9.76 -16.03 51.91
N ASP A 370 10.17 -14.79 52.15
CA ASP A 370 11.00 -13.92 51.31
C ASP A 370 12.26 -14.59 50.73
N GLY A 371 12.58 -14.24 49.49
CA GLY A 371 13.83 -14.60 48.84
C GLY A 371 14.06 -13.83 47.53
N VAL A 372 14.64 -12.65 47.65
CA VAL A 372 15.19 -11.83 46.56
C VAL A 372 16.02 -12.67 45.59
N ARG A 373 15.63 -12.75 44.30
CA ARG A 373 16.51 -13.17 43.20
C ARG A 373 15.98 -12.79 41.82
N ASN A 374 16.64 -11.80 41.22
CA ASN A 374 16.91 -11.57 39.79
C ASN A 374 15.81 -11.90 38.77
N ASP A 375 14.99 -10.90 38.42
CA ASP A 375 14.25 -10.83 37.16
C ASP A 375 15.20 -10.47 36.00
N GLU A 376 15.84 -11.48 35.42
CA GLU A 376 16.49 -11.39 34.10
C GLU A 376 16.22 -12.65 33.27
N ASN A 377 14.97 -13.10 33.16
CA ASN A 377 14.57 -14.08 32.15
C ASN A 377 13.05 -14.28 32.11
N GLU A 378 12.28 -13.28 31.69
CA GLU A 378 10.87 -13.53 31.35
C GLU A 378 10.27 -12.50 30.38
N GLU A 379 10.78 -12.41 29.15
CA GLU A 379 10.02 -11.79 28.05
C GLU A 379 10.49 -12.24 26.65
N LEU A 380 10.45 -13.56 26.41
CA LEU A 380 10.41 -14.10 25.04
C LEU A 380 9.08 -14.83 24.84
N ARG A 381 7.96 -14.15 25.12
CA ARG A 381 6.67 -14.58 24.57
C ARG A 381 6.81 -14.52 23.06
N GLN A 382 6.94 -15.68 22.42
CA GLN A 382 7.04 -15.84 20.98
C GLN A 382 5.89 -15.12 20.30
N THR A 383 6.14 -13.90 19.84
CA THR A 383 5.21 -13.15 19.00
C THR A 383 5.15 -13.90 17.68
N ILE A 384 3.98 -14.44 17.32
CA ILE A 384 3.78 -15.09 16.04
C ILE A 384 4.04 -14.05 14.94
N ILE A 385 5.10 -14.23 14.16
CA ILE A 385 5.46 -13.34 13.06
C ILE A 385 4.75 -13.85 11.81
N HIS A 386 3.88 -13.02 11.24
CA HIS A 386 3.27 -13.31 9.95
C HIS A 386 4.27 -12.99 8.84
N CYS A 387 4.94 -14.01 8.31
CA CYS A 387 5.91 -13.87 7.24
C CYS A 387 5.35 -14.31 5.87
N THR A 388 5.53 -13.48 4.84
CA THR A 388 5.08 -13.77 3.46
C THR A 388 6.21 -13.65 2.45
N PRO A 389 6.40 -14.62 1.53
CA PRO A 389 5.59 -15.82 1.33
C PRO A 389 5.86 -16.90 2.41
N PRO A 390 4.87 -17.74 2.75
CA PRO A 390 5.04 -18.78 3.75
C PRO A 390 6.02 -19.87 3.27
N THR A 391 6.75 -20.46 4.22
CA THR A 391 7.47 -21.72 4.04
C THR A 391 6.45 -22.84 4.06
N GLY A 392 6.77 -23.94 3.40
CA GLY A 392 5.86 -25.07 3.28
C GLY A 392 6.59 -26.31 2.82
N ALA A 393 5.84 -27.39 2.57
CA ALA A 393 6.41 -28.69 2.18
C ALA A 393 7.31 -28.63 0.94
N PHE A 394 7.08 -27.67 0.05
CA PHE A 394 7.88 -27.46 -1.17
C PHE A 394 8.92 -26.34 -1.04
N LYS A 395 8.98 -25.64 0.10
CA LYS A 395 9.96 -24.59 0.43
C LYS A 395 10.44 -24.74 1.87
N PRO A 396 11.10 -25.87 2.21
CA PRO A 396 11.55 -26.12 3.58
C PRO A 396 12.78 -25.27 3.93
N CYS A 397 13.03 -25.11 5.23
CA CYS A 397 14.15 -24.33 5.74
C CYS A 397 15.46 -25.15 5.80
N GLU A 398 15.40 -26.32 6.44
CA GLU A 398 16.60 -27.10 6.74
C GLU A 398 16.85 -28.23 5.72
N TYR A 399 15.82 -29.01 5.41
CA TYR A 399 15.95 -30.25 4.64
C TYR A 399 14.94 -30.30 3.50
N LEU A 400 15.40 -30.62 2.29
CA LEU A 400 14.51 -30.82 1.14
C LEU A 400 13.60 -32.04 1.35
N LEU A 401 14.17 -33.14 1.85
CA LEU A 401 13.43 -34.34 2.24
C LEU A 401 13.35 -34.40 3.78
N GLY A 402 12.18 -34.06 4.32
CA GLY A 402 11.99 -33.83 5.76
C GLY A 402 12.13 -35.06 6.68
N SER A 403 12.24 -36.28 6.14
CA SER A 403 12.32 -37.52 6.93
C SER A 403 13.30 -38.53 6.34
N TRP A 404 14.02 -39.23 7.22
CA TRP A 404 14.89 -40.36 6.86
C TRP A 404 14.16 -41.48 6.11
N MET A 405 12.87 -41.70 6.43
CA MET A 405 12.04 -42.68 5.69
C MET A 405 11.85 -42.27 4.24
N ILE A 406 11.56 -40.99 3.99
CA ILE A 406 11.42 -40.45 2.64
C ILE A 406 12.76 -40.55 1.90
N ARG A 407 13.86 -40.14 2.54
CA ARG A 407 15.22 -40.25 1.96
C ARG A 407 15.55 -41.66 1.52
N LEU A 408 15.42 -42.65 2.41
CA LEU A 408 15.70 -44.05 2.10
C LEU A 408 14.80 -44.56 0.96
N THR A 409 13.53 -44.15 0.97
CA THR A 409 12.57 -44.54 -0.08
C THR A 409 12.94 -43.96 -1.44
N VAL A 410 13.27 -42.66 -1.52
CA VAL A 410 13.63 -42.02 -2.80
C VAL A 410 14.96 -42.55 -3.32
N TRP A 411 15.95 -42.80 -2.44
CA TRP A 411 17.20 -43.48 -2.82
C TRP A 411 16.95 -44.89 -3.35
N PHE A 412 16.07 -45.66 -2.69
CA PHE A 412 15.69 -46.99 -3.15
C PHE A 412 14.99 -46.93 -4.52
N ILE A 413 14.03 -46.02 -4.71
CA ILE A 413 13.34 -45.82 -5.99
C ILE A 413 14.34 -45.48 -7.09
N PHE A 414 15.29 -44.56 -6.84
CA PHE A 414 16.32 -44.19 -7.80
C PHE A 414 17.16 -45.40 -8.24
N VAL A 415 17.67 -46.18 -7.28
CA VAL A 415 18.52 -47.35 -7.57
C VAL A 415 17.74 -48.42 -8.33
N VAL A 416 16.52 -48.75 -7.88
CA VAL A 416 15.65 -49.74 -8.54
C VAL A 416 15.30 -49.28 -9.96
N ALA A 417 14.89 -48.02 -10.13
CA ALA A 417 14.55 -47.47 -11.43
C ALA A 417 15.75 -47.50 -12.38
N LEU A 418 16.96 -47.19 -11.90
CA LEU A 418 18.17 -47.22 -12.72
C LEU A 418 18.55 -48.66 -13.12
N VAL A 419 18.65 -49.57 -12.16
CA VAL A 419 19.15 -50.94 -12.41
C VAL A 419 18.17 -51.75 -13.26
N PHE A 420 16.90 -51.81 -12.85
CA PHE A 420 15.93 -52.70 -13.51
C PHE A 420 15.47 -52.14 -14.86
N ASN A 421 15.28 -50.83 -15.02
CA ASN A 421 14.91 -50.30 -16.34
C ASN A 421 16.10 -50.35 -17.32
N LEU A 422 17.34 -50.14 -16.88
CA LEU A 422 18.51 -50.34 -17.76
C LEU A 422 18.63 -51.80 -18.22
N LEU A 423 18.39 -52.75 -17.31
CA LEU A 423 18.35 -54.18 -17.65
C LEU A 423 17.25 -54.49 -18.69
N VAL A 424 16.05 -53.93 -18.53
CA VAL A 424 14.96 -54.08 -19.50
C VAL A 424 15.35 -53.47 -20.84
N LEU A 425 15.94 -52.27 -20.87
CA LEU A 425 16.40 -51.64 -22.11
C LEU A 425 17.45 -52.48 -22.82
N LEU A 426 18.45 -52.97 -22.09
CA LEU A 426 19.49 -53.84 -22.65
C LEU A 426 18.88 -55.13 -23.21
N THR A 427 18.00 -55.80 -22.47
CA THR A 427 17.40 -57.06 -22.93
C THR A 427 16.43 -56.88 -24.10
N VAL A 428 15.70 -55.77 -24.16
CA VAL A 428 14.76 -55.46 -25.24
C VAL A 428 15.50 -55.04 -26.51
N PHE A 429 16.50 -54.16 -26.40
CA PHE A 429 17.14 -53.55 -27.57
C PHE A 429 18.48 -54.20 -27.98
N ALA A 430 19.06 -55.12 -27.20
CA ALA A 430 20.30 -55.80 -27.59
C ALA A 430 20.12 -56.87 -28.69
N SER A 431 18.90 -57.35 -28.94
CA SER A 431 18.66 -58.35 -29.99
C SER A 431 18.49 -57.69 -31.37
N CYS A 432 19.29 -58.10 -32.37
CA CYS A 432 19.18 -57.64 -33.77
C CYS A 432 17.96 -58.20 -34.54
N THR A 433 16.92 -58.66 -33.85
CA THR A 433 15.68 -59.19 -34.46
C THR A 433 14.59 -58.12 -34.47
N PRO A 434 13.69 -58.10 -35.47
CA PRO A 434 12.58 -57.16 -35.51
C PRO A 434 11.73 -57.25 -34.22
N LEU A 435 11.51 -56.10 -33.58
CA LEU A 435 10.85 -55.98 -32.29
C LEU A 435 9.32 -56.11 -32.43
N PRO A 436 8.66 -57.03 -31.71
CA PRO A 436 7.21 -57.07 -31.67
C PRO A 436 6.65 -55.85 -30.92
N PRO A 437 5.45 -55.36 -31.27
CA PRO A 437 4.86 -54.15 -30.69
C PRO A 437 4.84 -54.16 -29.15
N SER A 438 4.52 -55.30 -28.54
CA SER A 438 4.49 -55.41 -27.08
C SER A 438 5.88 -55.27 -26.42
N LYS A 439 6.95 -55.74 -27.06
CA LYS A 439 8.32 -55.53 -26.54
C LYS A 439 8.76 -54.07 -26.71
N LEU A 440 8.35 -53.43 -27.81
CA LEU A 440 8.61 -52.01 -28.03
C LEU A 440 7.95 -51.14 -26.94
N PHE A 441 6.68 -51.39 -26.59
CA PHE A 441 6.02 -50.66 -25.52
C PHE A 441 6.66 -50.88 -24.14
N ILE A 442 7.05 -52.12 -23.81
CA ILE A 442 7.80 -52.40 -22.57
C ILE A 442 9.12 -51.63 -22.55
N GLY A 443 9.84 -51.59 -23.67
CA GLY A 443 11.04 -50.78 -23.84
C GLY A 443 10.78 -49.29 -23.61
N LEU A 444 9.76 -48.71 -24.24
CA LEU A 444 9.42 -47.29 -24.11
C LEU A 444 8.94 -46.90 -22.69
N ILE A 445 8.16 -47.76 -22.03
CA ILE A 445 7.79 -47.58 -20.63
C ILE A 445 9.04 -47.59 -19.74
N SER A 446 10.00 -48.50 -20.01
CA SER A 446 11.25 -48.54 -19.26
C SER A 446 12.13 -47.30 -19.48
N VAL A 447 12.14 -46.72 -20.70
CA VAL A 447 12.78 -45.40 -20.95
C VAL A 447 12.12 -44.31 -20.08
N SER A 448 10.78 -44.27 -20.05
CA SER A 448 10.04 -43.30 -19.26
C SER A 448 10.34 -43.42 -17.76
N ASN A 449 10.32 -44.66 -17.23
CA ASN A 449 10.63 -44.93 -15.84
C ASN A 449 12.10 -44.64 -15.49
N LEU A 450 13.03 -44.80 -16.45
CA LEU A 450 14.42 -44.41 -16.26
C LEU A 450 14.55 -42.89 -16.12
N PHE A 451 13.82 -42.09 -16.91
CA PHE A 451 13.80 -40.64 -16.74
C PHE A 451 13.20 -40.21 -15.39
N MET A 452 12.15 -40.88 -14.92
CA MET A 452 11.63 -40.68 -13.56
C MET A 452 12.68 -41.02 -12.50
N GLY A 453 13.41 -42.12 -12.69
CA GLY A 453 14.57 -42.48 -11.87
C GLY A 453 15.61 -41.37 -11.83
N VAL A 454 16.07 -40.88 -12.98
CA VAL A 454 17.03 -39.76 -13.08
C VAL A 454 16.51 -38.51 -12.34
N TYR A 455 15.24 -38.16 -12.49
CA TYR A 455 14.62 -37.07 -11.74
C TYR A 455 14.70 -37.29 -10.21
N THR A 456 14.32 -38.45 -9.71
CA THR A 456 14.42 -38.77 -8.27
C THR A 456 15.87 -38.75 -7.78
N GLY A 457 16.81 -39.20 -8.61
CA GLY A 457 18.25 -39.14 -8.35
C GLY A 457 18.76 -37.70 -8.20
N ILE A 458 18.31 -36.79 -9.07
CA ILE A 458 18.61 -35.35 -8.98
C ILE A 458 18.14 -34.78 -7.65
N LEU A 459 16.91 -35.11 -7.19
CA LEU A 459 16.40 -34.65 -5.90
C LEU A 459 17.19 -35.20 -4.71
N THR A 460 17.54 -36.48 -4.73
CA THR A 460 18.34 -37.09 -3.64
C THR A 460 19.75 -36.53 -3.57
N PHE A 461 20.36 -36.24 -4.72
CA PHE A 461 21.65 -35.58 -4.79
C PHE A 461 21.57 -34.15 -4.25
N LEU A 462 20.51 -33.41 -4.64
CA LEU A 462 20.27 -32.06 -4.15
C LEU A 462 20.07 -32.04 -2.62
N ASP A 463 19.27 -32.93 -2.05
CA ASP A 463 19.07 -33.07 -0.60
C ASP A 463 20.38 -33.41 0.13
N ALA A 464 21.21 -34.28 -0.45
CA ALA A 464 22.52 -34.63 0.12
C ALA A 464 23.50 -33.44 0.11
N VAL A 465 23.56 -32.67 -0.97
CA VAL A 465 24.45 -31.50 -1.11
C VAL A 465 24.00 -30.34 -0.23
N SER A 466 22.69 -30.16 -0.08
CA SER A 466 22.09 -29.04 0.66
C SER A 466 21.74 -29.38 2.12
N TRP A 467 22.34 -30.43 2.66
CA TRP A 467 21.99 -30.99 3.97
C TRP A 467 22.00 -29.96 5.10
N GLY A 468 20.84 -29.76 5.74
CA GLY A 468 20.65 -28.86 6.87
C GLY A 468 20.70 -27.37 6.53
N ARG A 469 20.91 -27.00 5.26
CA ARG A 469 21.04 -25.62 4.79
C ARG A 469 20.30 -25.41 3.46
N PHE A 470 19.20 -26.11 3.23
CA PHE A 470 18.46 -26.02 1.96
C PHE A 470 18.05 -24.59 1.63
N ALA A 471 17.63 -23.79 2.62
CA ALA A 471 17.28 -22.38 2.48
C ALA A 471 18.32 -21.54 1.69
N GLU A 472 19.61 -21.76 1.93
CA GLU A 472 20.68 -21.00 1.26
C GLU A 472 20.90 -21.43 -0.19
N PHE A 473 20.72 -22.72 -0.48
CA PHE A 473 20.86 -23.29 -1.82
C PHE A 473 19.57 -23.19 -2.66
N GLY A 474 18.42 -22.98 -1.99
CA GLY A 474 17.09 -23.02 -2.58
C GLY A 474 16.91 -22.03 -3.72
N ILE A 475 17.44 -20.80 -3.60
CA ILE A 475 17.35 -19.80 -4.68
C ILE A 475 18.08 -20.26 -5.93
N TRP A 476 19.32 -20.71 -5.78
CA TRP A 476 20.14 -21.15 -6.91
C TRP A 476 19.47 -22.32 -7.64
N TRP A 477 18.86 -23.23 -6.88
CA TRP A 477 18.09 -24.33 -7.43
C TRP A 477 16.81 -23.84 -8.13
N GLU A 478 15.93 -23.12 -7.44
CA GLU A 478 14.62 -22.67 -7.95
C GLU A 478 14.75 -21.77 -9.20
N THR A 479 15.76 -20.91 -9.24
CA THR A 479 16.00 -19.99 -10.37
C THR A 479 16.87 -20.59 -11.47
N GLY A 480 17.58 -21.68 -11.17
CA GLY A 480 18.51 -22.34 -12.08
C GLY A 480 17.84 -23.15 -13.18
N SER A 481 18.61 -23.43 -14.24
CA SER A 481 18.20 -24.35 -15.32
C SER A 481 18.01 -25.79 -14.82
N GLY A 482 18.69 -26.17 -13.73
CA GLY A 482 18.59 -27.49 -13.11
C GLY A 482 17.17 -27.83 -12.65
N CYS A 483 16.49 -26.90 -11.95
CA CYS A 483 15.11 -27.10 -11.53
C CYS A 483 14.16 -27.22 -12.73
N ARG A 484 14.33 -26.42 -13.78
CA ARG A 484 13.52 -26.53 -15.01
C ARG A 484 13.71 -27.88 -15.72
N ALA A 485 14.95 -28.34 -15.82
CA ALA A 485 15.26 -29.64 -16.42
C ALA A 485 14.69 -30.79 -15.59
N ALA A 486 14.84 -30.73 -14.26
CA ALA A 486 14.26 -31.71 -13.34
C ALA A 486 12.72 -31.74 -13.43
N GLY A 487 12.08 -30.56 -13.45
CA GLY A 487 10.63 -30.44 -13.64
C GLY A 487 10.15 -30.98 -14.98
N PHE A 488 10.87 -30.69 -16.07
CA PHE A 488 10.58 -31.29 -17.37
C PHE A 488 10.69 -32.81 -17.34
N LEU A 489 11.77 -33.36 -16.77
CA LEU A 489 11.95 -34.81 -16.65
C LEU A 489 10.82 -35.46 -15.84
N ALA A 490 10.41 -34.84 -14.74
CA ALA A 490 9.31 -35.35 -13.90
C ALA A 490 8.00 -35.44 -14.70
N VAL A 491 7.59 -34.35 -15.35
CA VAL A 491 6.33 -34.29 -16.11
C VAL A 491 6.40 -35.17 -17.35
N PHE A 492 7.48 -35.08 -18.13
CA PHE A 492 7.64 -35.87 -19.35
C PHE A 492 7.63 -37.36 -19.05
N SER A 493 8.31 -37.80 -17.98
CA SER A 493 8.37 -39.21 -17.59
C SER A 493 7.05 -39.73 -17.03
N SER A 494 6.28 -38.94 -16.29
CA SER A 494 4.96 -39.36 -15.81
C SER A 494 3.95 -39.46 -16.96
N GLU A 495 3.86 -38.43 -17.80
CA GLU A 495 2.91 -38.40 -18.91
C GLU A 495 3.23 -39.46 -19.97
N SER A 496 4.51 -39.63 -20.32
CA SER A 496 4.93 -40.65 -21.29
C SER A 496 4.66 -42.06 -20.77
N ALA A 497 4.85 -42.33 -19.47
CA ALA A 497 4.58 -43.63 -18.89
C ALA A 497 3.08 -43.99 -18.99
N VAL A 498 2.20 -43.04 -18.64
CA VAL A 498 0.74 -43.21 -18.76
C VAL A 498 0.33 -43.40 -20.21
N PHE A 499 0.88 -42.60 -21.13
CA PHE A 499 0.60 -42.72 -22.56
C PHE A 499 1.03 -44.08 -23.12
N PHE A 500 2.24 -44.56 -22.83
CA PHE A 500 2.68 -45.86 -23.33
C PHE A 500 1.95 -47.03 -22.68
N LEU A 501 1.56 -46.93 -21.40
CA LEU A 501 0.72 -47.94 -20.73
C LEU A 501 -0.65 -48.04 -21.38
N THR A 502 -1.29 -46.91 -21.68
CA THR A 502 -2.60 -46.88 -22.35
C THR A 502 -2.52 -47.44 -23.76
N LEU A 503 -1.50 -47.06 -24.53
CA LEU A 503 -1.29 -47.57 -25.89
C LEU A 503 -1.00 -49.08 -25.90
N ALA A 504 -0.21 -49.58 -24.93
CA ALA A 504 0.03 -51.00 -24.75
C ALA A 504 -1.25 -51.78 -24.41
N ALA A 505 -2.14 -51.19 -23.57
CA ALA A 505 -3.42 -51.80 -23.24
C ALA A 505 -4.37 -51.86 -24.46
N VAL A 506 -4.40 -50.81 -25.28
CA VAL A 506 -5.18 -50.77 -26.53
C VAL A 506 -4.67 -51.80 -27.53
N GLU A 507 -3.35 -51.87 -27.76
CA GLU A 507 -2.75 -52.85 -28.66
C GLU A 507 -3.09 -54.28 -28.24
N ARG A 508 -2.98 -54.59 -26.94
CA ARG A 508 -3.34 -55.90 -26.39
C ARG A 508 -4.82 -56.24 -26.55
N SER A 509 -5.70 -55.26 -26.36
CA SER A 509 -7.15 -55.43 -26.55
C SER A 509 -7.51 -55.72 -28.01
N LEU A 510 -6.85 -55.04 -28.95
CA LEU A 510 -7.06 -55.24 -30.39
C LEU A 510 -6.44 -56.55 -30.90
N SER A 511 -5.30 -56.96 -30.33
CA SER A 511 -4.57 -58.19 -30.70
C SER A 511 -5.20 -59.47 -30.11
N ALA A 512 -6.03 -59.33 -29.07
CA ALA A 512 -6.80 -60.43 -28.47
C ALA A 512 -8.16 -60.70 -29.17
N ARG A 513 -8.56 -59.86 -30.11
CA ARG A 513 -9.68 -60.09 -31.05
C ARG A 513 -9.15 -60.68 -32.35
#